data_AF-A0A2H9L8T0-F1
#
_entry.id   AF-A0A2H9L8T0-F1
#
_cell.length_a   1.000
_cell.length_b   1.000
_cell.length_c   1.000
_cell.angle_alpha   90.00
_cell.angle_beta   90.00
_cell.angle_gamma   90.00
#
_symmetry.space_group_name_H-M   'P 1'
#
loop_
_entity.id
_entity.type
_entity.pdbx_description
1 polymer ?
#
loop_
_entity_poly.entity_id
_entity_poly.type
_entity_poly.pdbx_seq_one_letter_code
_entity_poly.pdbx_strand_id
1 'polypeptide(L)'
;MGNEKYHAKLVREKRKRALDEFANRRYTTVGVLALRAVVEAVDACASRKKLHFHTSPRTAQAERSRWLKKEFPELTKPFNTLRGIYEYFRSSRHSLGYMRAPIYLAWWWRFPTHEHGNRAAKAIDAMEKILDVLQKKTGIMFK
;
A
#
# COMPACT_ATOMS: atom_id res chain seq x y z
N MET A 1 -8.04 -17.43 -7.90
CA MET A 1 -6.71 -17.37 -7.28
C MET A 1 -5.66 -17.22 -8.36
N GLY A 2 -4.60 -16.44 -8.12
CA GLY A 2 -3.50 -16.25 -9.07
C GLY A 2 -2.26 -17.06 -8.68
N ASN A 3 -1.44 -17.41 -9.67
CA ASN A 3 -0.10 -17.92 -9.42
C ASN A 3 0.88 -16.76 -9.16
N GLU A 4 2.12 -17.08 -8.78
CA GLU A 4 3.19 -16.11 -8.53
C GLU A 4 3.31 -15.06 -9.67
N LYS A 5 3.31 -15.53 -10.92
CA LYS A 5 3.45 -14.66 -12.12
C LYS A 5 2.29 -13.67 -12.24
N TYR A 6 1.07 -14.11 -11.97
CA TYR A 6 -0.12 -13.27 -12.00
C TYR A 6 -0.06 -12.18 -10.92
N HIS A 7 0.27 -12.56 -9.68
CA HIS A 7 0.44 -11.61 -8.58
C HIS A 7 1.56 -10.61 -8.89
N ALA A 8 2.72 -11.07 -9.40
CA ALA A 8 3.83 -10.19 -9.77
C ALA A 8 3.46 -9.19 -10.88
N LYS A 9 2.66 -9.60 -11.87
CA LYS A 9 2.12 -8.67 -12.89
C LYS A 9 1.26 -7.58 -12.24
N LEU A 10 0.35 -7.96 -11.36
CA LEU A 10 -0.52 -7.03 -10.63
C LEU A 10 0.26 -6.07 -9.72
N VAL A 11 1.37 -6.53 -9.14
CA VAL A 11 2.28 -5.67 -8.35
C VAL A 11 2.83 -4.55 -9.24
N ARG A 12 3.37 -4.89 -10.42
CA ARG A 12 3.95 -3.90 -11.36
C ARG A 12 2.93 -2.87 -11.80
N GLU A 13 1.72 -3.31 -12.15
CA GLU A 13 0.63 -2.42 -12.56
C GLU A 13 0.24 -1.45 -11.43
N LYS A 14 0.07 -1.97 -10.20
CA LYS A 14 -0.31 -1.14 -9.04
C LYS A 14 0.81 -0.20 -8.61
N ARG A 15 2.06 -0.66 -8.65
CA ARG A 15 3.26 0.16 -8.37
C ARG A 15 3.35 1.31 -9.36
N LYS A 16 3.27 1.03 -10.66
CA LYS A 16 3.29 2.06 -11.71
C LYS A 16 2.21 3.11 -11.46
N ARG A 17 0.97 2.65 -11.22
CA ARG A 17 -0.14 3.56 -10.94
C ARG A 17 0.09 4.39 -9.67
N ALA A 18 0.65 3.82 -8.61
CA ALA A 18 0.97 4.58 -7.39
C ALA A 18 1.96 5.73 -7.67
N LEU A 19 2.99 5.47 -8.50
CA LEU A 19 3.96 6.47 -8.92
C LEU A 19 3.31 7.55 -9.81
N ASP A 20 2.47 7.15 -10.76
CA ASP A 20 1.75 8.08 -11.64
C ASP A 20 0.81 9.01 -10.85
N GLU A 21 0.05 8.47 -9.89
CA GLU A 21 -0.85 9.27 -9.04
C GLU A 21 -0.05 10.20 -8.11
N PHE A 22 1.13 9.77 -7.65
CA PHE A 22 2.02 10.61 -6.87
C PHE A 22 2.56 11.78 -7.70
N ALA A 23 3.03 11.52 -8.92
CA ALA A 23 3.48 12.55 -9.86
C ALA A 23 2.37 13.56 -10.20
N ASN A 24 1.13 13.08 -10.34
CA ASN A 24 -0.06 13.90 -10.59
C ASN A 24 -0.63 14.58 -9.33
N ARG A 25 0.07 14.52 -8.19
CA ARG A 25 -0.34 15.10 -6.90
C ARG A 25 -1.68 14.56 -6.34
N ARG A 26 -2.11 13.38 -6.77
CA ARG A 26 -3.34 12.71 -6.32
C ARG A 26 -3.08 11.84 -5.10
N TYR A 27 -2.53 12.46 -4.06
CA TYR A 27 -1.95 11.79 -2.88
C TYR A 27 -2.90 10.85 -2.11
N THR A 28 -4.20 11.14 -2.10
CA THR A 28 -5.21 10.31 -1.43
C THR A 28 -5.29 8.89 -1.99
N THR A 29 -5.01 8.72 -3.28
CA THR A 29 -5.03 7.40 -3.97
C THR A 29 -3.72 6.64 -3.81
N VAL A 30 -2.61 7.35 -3.58
CA VAL A 30 -1.25 6.79 -3.50
C VAL A 30 -1.15 5.76 -2.39
N GLY A 31 -1.63 6.07 -1.18
CA GLY A 31 -1.58 5.14 -0.04
C GLY A 31 -2.34 3.84 -0.29
N VAL A 32 -3.48 3.91 -0.99
CA VAL A 32 -4.29 2.73 -1.35
C VAL A 32 -3.56 1.85 -2.35
N LEU A 33 -3.03 2.45 -3.42
CA LEU A 33 -2.33 1.72 -4.48
C LEU A 33 -1.02 1.11 -3.96
N ALA A 34 -0.26 1.87 -3.17
CA ALA A 34 0.99 1.43 -2.57
C ALA A 34 0.78 0.24 -1.62
N LEU A 35 -0.21 0.30 -0.72
CA LEU A 35 -0.52 -0.83 0.16
C LEU A 35 -0.98 -2.06 -0.64
N ARG A 36 -1.82 -1.87 -1.66
CA ARG A 36 -2.29 -2.97 -2.50
C ARG A 36 -1.15 -3.62 -3.30
N ALA A 37 -0.20 -2.85 -3.81
CA ALA A 37 0.99 -3.38 -4.48
C ALA A 37 1.81 -4.25 -3.52
N VAL A 38 2.04 -3.79 -2.29
CA VAL A 38 2.76 -4.57 -1.27
C VAL A 38 2.01 -5.84 -0.86
N VAL A 39 0.70 -5.75 -0.63
CA VAL A 39 -0.14 -6.91 -0.30
C VAL A 39 -0.08 -7.96 -1.40
N GLU A 40 -0.15 -7.53 -2.66
CA GLU A 40 -0.04 -8.43 -3.81
C GLU A 40 1.35 -9.08 -3.92
N ALA A 41 2.41 -8.35 -3.56
CA ALA A 41 3.77 -8.88 -3.54
C ALA A 41 3.94 -9.93 -2.43
N VAL A 42 3.35 -9.69 -1.25
CA VAL A 42 3.29 -10.67 -0.17
C VAL A 42 2.54 -11.92 -0.62
N ASP A 43 1.40 -11.75 -1.30
CA ASP A 43 0.61 -12.86 -1.84
C ASP A 43 1.41 -13.63 -2.92
N ALA A 44 2.19 -12.95 -3.77
CA ALA A 44 3.09 -13.60 -4.73
C ALA A 44 4.11 -14.49 -4.01
N CYS A 45 4.82 -13.95 -3.00
CA CYS A 45 5.82 -14.68 -2.24
C CYS A 45 5.21 -15.87 -1.48
N ALA A 46 4.02 -15.70 -0.90
CA ALA A 46 3.30 -16.76 -0.20
C ALA A 46 2.80 -17.86 -1.15
N SER A 47 2.35 -17.50 -2.35
CA SER A 47 1.89 -18.46 -3.36
C SER A 47 2.97 -19.46 -3.78
N ARG A 48 4.25 -19.06 -3.76
CA ARG A 48 5.38 -19.97 -4.01
C ARG A 48 5.50 -21.07 -2.96
N LYS A 49 5.04 -20.80 -1.74
CA LYS A 49 4.93 -21.76 -0.63
C LYS A 49 3.56 -22.46 -0.59
N LYS A 50 2.75 -22.36 -1.66
CA LYS A 50 1.36 -22.86 -1.75
C LYS A 50 0.44 -22.29 -0.65
N LEU A 51 0.74 -21.10 -0.14
CA LEU A 51 -0.08 -20.39 0.85
C LEU A 51 -0.94 -19.34 0.15
N HIS A 52 -2.24 -19.34 0.45
CA HIS A 52 -3.19 -18.38 -0.09
C HIS A 52 -4.05 -17.77 1.03
N PHE A 53 -3.85 -16.48 1.33
CA PHE A 53 -4.57 -15.78 2.40
C PHE A 53 -6.03 -15.44 2.06
N HIS A 54 -6.40 -15.46 0.78
CA HIS A 54 -7.75 -15.09 0.32
C HIS A 54 -8.82 -16.14 0.63
N THR A 55 -8.44 -17.32 1.10
CA THR A 55 -9.38 -18.37 1.54
C THR A 55 -10.25 -17.89 2.70
N SER A 56 -9.74 -16.96 3.51
CA SER A 56 -10.44 -16.36 4.65
C SER A 56 -10.35 -14.82 4.60
N PRO A 57 -11.19 -14.12 3.82
CA PRO A 57 -11.07 -12.67 3.62
C PRO A 57 -11.08 -11.84 4.91
N ARG A 58 -11.83 -12.28 5.94
CA ARG A 58 -11.91 -11.61 7.24
C ARG A 58 -10.58 -11.63 8.01
N THR A 59 -9.76 -12.67 7.84
CA THR A 59 -8.48 -12.83 8.56
C THR A 59 -7.27 -12.58 7.68
N ALA A 60 -7.44 -12.50 6.36
CA ALA A 60 -6.37 -12.36 5.37
C ALA A 60 -5.36 -11.25 5.71
N GLN A 61 -5.82 -10.09 6.18
CA GLN A 61 -4.94 -8.98 6.54
C GLN A 61 -4.06 -9.29 7.77
N ALA A 62 -4.64 -9.91 8.79
CA ALA A 62 -3.93 -10.31 9.99
C ALA A 62 -2.95 -11.44 9.69
N GLU A 63 -3.33 -12.39 8.83
CA GLU A 63 -2.48 -13.49 8.39
C GLU A 63 -1.28 -13.00 7.56
N ARG A 64 -1.48 -12.09 6.60
CA ARG A 64 -0.36 -11.45 5.88
C ARG A 64 0.62 -10.78 6.82
N SER A 65 0.11 -10.04 7.80
CA SER A 65 0.95 -9.34 8.79
C SER A 65 1.76 -10.34 9.64
N ARG A 66 1.12 -11.43 10.09
CA ARG A 66 1.79 -12.50 10.85
C ARG A 66 2.85 -13.22 10.02
N TRP A 67 2.52 -13.55 8.77
CA TRP A 67 3.44 -14.21 7.85
C TRP A 67 4.63 -13.32 7.50
N LEU A 68 4.39 -12.03 7.19
CA LEU A 68 5.44 -11.07 6.89
C LEU A 68 6.39 -10.89 8.08
N LYS A 69 5.85 -10.80 9.31
CA LYS A 69 6.67 -10.70 10.53
C LYS A 69 7.56 -11.93 10.74
N LYS A 70 7.07 -13.12 10.39
CA LYS A 70 7.80 -14.39 10.52
C LYS A 70 8.91 -14.53 9.47
N GLU A 71 8.61 -14.22 8.21
CA GLU A 71 9.48 -14.48 7.07
C GLU A 71 10.44 -13.32 6.75
N PHE A 72 9.97 -12.09 6.99
CA PHE A 72 10.67 -10.84 6.68
C PHE A 72 10.53 -9.84 7.84
N PRO A 73 11.08 -10.15 9.04
CA PRO A 73 10.90 -9.32 10.22
C PRO A 73 11.32 -7.86 10.00
N GLU A 74 12.35 -7.62 9.18
CA GLU A 74 12.83 -6.28 8.81
C GLU A 74 11.80 -5.43 8.04
N LEU A 75 10.81 -6.07 7.41
CA LEU A 75 9.73 -5.41 6.66
C LEU A 75 8.53 -5.03 7.53
N THR A 76 8.50 -5.48 8.79
CA THR A 76 7.38 -5.21 9.70
C THR A 76 7.17 -3.70 9.92
N LYS A 77 8.26 -2.96 10.15
CA LYS A 77 8.20 -1.51 10.38
C LYS A 77 7.68 -0.75 9.14
N PRO A 78 8.28 -0.86 7.94
CA PRO A 78 7.77 -0.15 6.77
C PRO A 78 6.36 -0.59 6.37
N PHE A 79 6.00 -1.87 6.57
CA PHE A 79 4.64 -2.35 6.30
C PHE A 79 3.60 -1.69 7.22
N ASN A 80 3.90 -1.59 8.52
CA ASN A 80 3.03 -0.90 9.47
C ASN A 80 2.92 0.60 9.18
N THR A 81 4.01 1.25 8.77
CA THR A 81 3.99 2.65 8.31
C THR A 81 3.04 2.83 7.12
N LEU A 82 3.16 1.97 6.11
CA LEU A 82 2.31 2.00 4.92
C LEU A 82 0.84 1.77 5.27
N ARG A 83 0.55 0.83 6.17
CA ARG A 83 -0.80 0.56 6.65
C ARG A 83 -1.39 1.76 7.41
N GLY A 84 -0.61 2.39 8.28
CA GLY A 84 -1.06 3.59 9.01
C GLY A 84 -1.37 4.77 8.07
N ILE A 85 -0.62 4.91 6.97
CA ILE A 85 -0.90 5.93 5.94
C ILE A 85 -2.20 5.59 5.20
N TYR A 86 -2.41 4.34 4.83
CA TYR A 86 -3.66 3.88 4.23
C TYR A 86 -4.87 4.12 5.15
N GLU A 87 -4.74 3.78 6.44
CA GLU A 87 -5.78 4.02 7.45
C GLU A 87 -6.05 5.51 7.63
N TYR A 88 -5.02 6.36 7.63
CA TYR A 88 -5.18 7.82 7.69
C TYR A 88 -6.07 8.30 6.53
N PHE A 89 -5.74 7.96 5.28
CA PHE A 89 -6.50 8.41 4.10
C PHE A 89 -7.91 7.79 4.00
N ARG A 90 -8.18 6.68 4.71
CA ARG A 90 -9.50 6.03 4.74
C ARG A 90 -10.32 6.41 5.99
N SER A 91 -9.70 7.01 7.00
CA SER A 91 -10.36 7.28 8.27
C SER A 91 -11.49 8.30 8.11
N SER A 92 -12.60 8.09 8.83
CA SER A 92 -13.67 9.07 8.90
C SER A 92 -13.19 10.40 9.48
N ARG A 93 -12.07 10.40 10.22
CA ARG A 93 -11.46 11.60 10.79
C ARG A 93 -10.75 12.44 9.73
N HIS A 94 -10.15 11.80 8.72
CA HIS A 94 -9.72 12.48 7.49
C HIS A 94 -10.96 13.08 6.81
N SER A 95 -12.03 12.31 6.57
CA SER A 95 -13.28 12.84 5.98
C SER A 95 -14.01 13.89 6.83
N LEU A 96 -13.90 13.87 8.16
CA LEU A 96 -14.52 14.83 9.08
C LEU A 96 -13.80 16.18 9.12
N GLY A 97 -12.50 16.21 8.83
CA GLY A 97 -11.80 17.46 8.49
C GLY A 97 -12.46 18.17 7.29
N TYR A 98 -13.07 17.41 6.36
CA TYR A 98 -13.84 17.93 5.23
C TYR A 98 -15.30 18.27 5.59
N MET A 99 -15.92 17.62 6.59
CA MET A 99 -17.30 17.94 7.03
C MET A 99 -17.41 19.18 7.93
N ARG A 100 -16.36 19.50 8.71
CA ARG A 100 -16.40 20.61 9.68
C ARG A 100 -16.06 21.97 9.09
N ALA A 101 -15.80 22.03 7.80
CA ALA A 101 -15.33 23.25 7.21
C ALA A 101 -16.44 24.09 6.59
N PRO A 102 -16.39 25.42 6.74
CA PRO A 102 -17.35 26.30 6.13
C PRO A 102 -17.41 26.13 4.60
N ILE A 103 -18.61 26.20 4.03
CA ILE A 103 -18.87 26.05 2.58
C ILE A 103 -18.02 26.98 1.71
N TYR A 104 -17.57 28.14 2.19
CA TYR A 104 -16.71 29.04 1.43
C TYR A 104 -15.24 28.57 1.33
N LEU A 105 -14.79 27.69 2.24
CA LEU A 105 -13.51 26.98 2.11
C LEU A 105 -13.64 25.75 1.20
N ALA A 106 -14.84 25.48 0.64
CA ALA A 106 -15.13 24.37 -0.29
C ALA A 106 -14.09 24.22 -1.43
N TRP A 107 -13.56 25.36 -1.87
CA TRP A 107 -12.60 25.45 -2.96
C TRP A 107 -11.17 25.05 -2.56
N TRP A 108 -10.81 25.16 -1.27
CA TRP A 108 -9.50 24.73 -0.76
C TRP A 108 -9.41 23.19 -0.60
N TRP A 109 -10.54 22.46 -0.55
CA TRP A 109 -10.55 20.97 -0.47
C TRP A 109 -10.08 20.26 -1.72
N ARG A 110 -10.06 20.96 -2.86
CA ARG A 110 -9.58 20.41 -4.12
C ARG A 110 -8.04 20.35 -4.18
N PHE A 111 -7.36 20.92 -3.18
CA PHE A 111 -5.91 21.01 -3.17
C PHE A 111 -5.28 20.09 -2.13
N PRO A 112 -4.40 19.17 -2.55
CA PRO A 112 -3.62 18.37 -1.62
C PRO A 112 -2.77 19.27 -0.69
N THR A 113 -2.85 19.04 0.63
CA THR A 113 -2.01 19.72 1.59
C THR A 113 -0.57 19.21 1.55
N HIS A 114 0.37 19.99 2.10
CA HIS A 114 1.76 19.56 2.27
C HIS A 114 1.86 18.27 3.11
N GLU A 115 0.97 18.09 4.10
CA GLU A 115 0.89 16.85 4.89
C GLU A 115 0.51 15.64 4.02
N HIS A 116 -0.45 15.81 3.10
CA HIS A 116 -0.82 14.74 2.16
C HIS A 116 0.36 14.34 1.27
N GLY A 117 1.11 15.32 0.76
CA GLY A 117 2.32 15.08 -0.04
C GLY A 117 3.37 14.30 0.74
N ASN A 118 3.69 14.74 1.96
CA ASN A 118 4.65 14.07 2.83
C ASN A 118 4.24 12.63 3.17
N ARG A 119 2.95 12.39 3.43
CA ARG A 119 2.45 11.04 3.69
C ARG A 119 2.49 10.16 2.44
N ALA A 120 2.14 10.70 1.29
CA ALA A 120 2.20 9.96 0.03
C ALA A 120 3.64 9.61 -0.35
N ALA A 121 4.59 10.53 -0.16
CA ALA A 121 6.02 10.27 -0.35
C ALA A 121 6.50 9.13 0.55
N LYS A 122 6.17 9.18 1.86
CA LYS A 122 6.47 8.09 2.80
C LYS A 122 5.84 6.75 2.39
N ALA A 123 4.65 6.77 1.78
CA ALA A 123 4.00 5.56 1.28
C ALA A 123 4.74 4.98 0.06
N ILE A 124 5.18 5.82 -0.87
CA ILE A 124 6.02 5.42 -2.00
C ILE A 124 7.34 4.83 -1.49
N ASP A 125 8.05 5.53 -0.61
CA ASP A 125 9.33 5.06 -0.06
C ASP A 125 9.19 3.71 0.64
N ALA A 126 8.13 3.55 1.45
CA ALA A 126 7.85 2.30 2.14
C ALA A 126 7.53 1.16 1.15
N MET A 127 6.72 1.44 0.12
CA MET A 127 6.41 0.48 -0.94
C MET A 127 7.67 0.04 -1.69
N GLU A 128 8.45 0.99 -2.21
CA GLU A 128 9.66 0.72 -2.98
C GLU A 128 10.65 -0.13 -2.17
N LYS A 129 10.90 0.26 -0.91
CA LYS A 129 11.79 -0.48 0.00
C LYS A 129 11.33 -1.92 0.24
N ILE A 130 10.03 -2.12 0.46
CA ILE A 130 9.46 -3.46 0.66
C ILE A 130 9.62 -4.30 -0.61
N LEU A 131 9.29 -3.74 -1.77
CA LEU A 131 9.41 -4.44 -3.05
C LEU A 131 10.86 -4.82 -3.36
N ASP A 132 11.83 -3.95 -3.06
CA ASP A 132 13.26 -4.23 -3.24
C ASP A 132 13.74 -5.40 -2.38
N VAL A 133 13.38 -5.41 -1.10
CA VAL A 133 13.79 -6.50 -0.20
C VAL A 133 13.13 -7.81 -0.61
N LEU A 134 11.84 -7.79 -0.94
CA LEU A 134 11.13 -8.98 -1.40
C LEU A 134 11.74 -9.52 -2.70
N GLN A 135 12.01 -8.64 -3.68
CA GLN A 135 12.66 -9.02 -4.93
C GLN A 135 14.05 -9.61 -4.68
N LYS A 136 14.87 -8.97 -3.85
CA LYS A 136 16.23 -9.45 -3.52
C LYS A 136 16.22 -10.82 -2.83
N LYS A 137 15.29 -11.04 -1.90
CA LYS A 137 15.23 -12.30 -1.12
C LYS A 137 14.54 -13.44 -1.87
N THR A 138 13.61 -13.13 -2.76
CA THR A 138 12.81 -14.17 -3.43
C THR A 138 13.21 -14.40 -4.88
N GLY A 139 13.83 -13.44 -5.55
CA GLY A 139 14.09 -13.47 -6.99
C GLY A 139 12.86 -13.13 -7.84
N ILE A 140 11.72 -12.79 -7.23
CA ILE A 140 10.51 -12.42 -7.97
C ILE A 140 10.61 -10.96 -8.42
N MET A 141 10.43 -10.72 -9.72
CA MET A 141 10.51 -9.38 -10.30
C MET A 141 9.22 -8.59 -10.09
N PHE A 142 9.28 -7.58 -9.22
CA PHE A 142 8.19 -6.66 -8.88
C PHE A 142 8.35 -5.26 -9.48
N LYS A 143 9.55 -4.93 -9.97
CA LYS A 143 9.87 -3.69 -10.69
C LYS A 143 10.07 -3.95 -12.18
#